data_AF-A0A246WMX1-F1
#
_entry.id   AF-A0A246WMX1-F1
#
_cell.length_a   1.000
_cell.length_b   1.000
_cell.length_c   1.000
_cell.angle_alpha   90.00
_cell.angle_beta   90.00
_cell.angle_gamma   90.00
#
_symmetry.space_group_name_H-M   'P 1'
#
loop_
_entity.id
_entity.type
_entity.pdbx_description
1 polymer ?
#
loop_
_entity_poly.entity_id
_entity_poly.type
_entity_poly.pdbx_seq_one_letter_code
_entity_poly.pdbx_strand_id
1 'polypeptide(L)'
;MLRAMQVTQQAGLQLLAWLHLAGEVDGQPAWPFALRLSGEVMLIDRSVARALLAALGYTAAALLLALLALLWRRARVPLFALAAALLLLTPWPDAGLVTAPAHPTSFHVSPAAFSAASIVRGERIYQRQCIACHGADGKGNTPQALALPVAPPNLSSGLLWRRQDGDIYWSLRHGKGGMPAFADKLDVADSWALIDYMKANAAGVGIADTGTWPRPVALPDMPLACLHSGAAHTGQWRGQRVRLVVGQDGPGQGEDPRLQSVLLGAPAGEAVGAIDCASTNADSLRAIAIITGTAPDKLAGTELLADRDGWLRARSSGGAWSQADMLCRSPLTSGAAAADSTAAPSAPDAGGLGSLIAAMDADPVRFIKGGFVH
;
A
#
# COMPACT_ATOMS: atom_id res chain seq x y z
N MET A 1 -17.58 2.57 3.66
CA MET A 1 -18.01 2.95 2.31
C MET A 1 -16.95 2.69 1.24
N LEU A 2 -15.75 3.27 1.32
CA LEU A 2 -14.79 3.26 0.21
C LEU A 2 -14.12 1.88 0.01
N ARG A 3 -13.73 1.21 1.09
CA ARG A 3 -13.37 -0.23 1.06
C ARG A 3 -14.48 -1.09 0.47
N ALA A 4 -15.74 -0.81 0.86
CA ALA A 4 -16.89 -1.55 0.33
C ALA A 4 -17.03 -1.34 -1.18
N MET A 5 -16.86 -0.12 -1.68
CA MET A 5 -16.94 0.18 -3.12
C MET A 5 -15.86 -0.55 -3.94
N GLN A 6 -14.62 -0.57 -3.45
CA GLN A 6 -13.55 -1.33 -4.11
C GLN A 6 -13.83 -2.83 -4.09
N VAL A 7 -14.29 -3.37 -2.96
CA VAL A 7 -14.71 -4.76 -2.83
C VAL A 7 -15.88 -5.07 -3.76
N THR A 8 -16.87 -4.17 -3.89
CA THR A 8 -18.01 -4.34 -4.80
C THR A 8 -17.58 -4.36 -6.26
N GLN A 9 -16.69 -3.46 -6.68
CA GLN A 9 -16.17 -3.47 -8.06
C GLN A 9 -15.39 -4.75 -8.34
N GLN A 10 -14.54 -5.17 -7.40
CA GLN A 10 -13.77 -6.41 -7.54
C GLN A 10 -14.69 -7.65 -7.54
N ALA A 11 -15.69 -7.72 -6.67
CA ALA A 11 -16.67 -8.79 -6.66
C ALA A 11 -17.51 -8.81 -7.94
N GLY A 12 -17.89 -7.63 -8.45
CA GLY A 12 -18.55 -7.50 -9.75
C GLY A 12 -17.69 -8.02 -10.90
N LEU A 13 -16.39 -7.71 -10.91
CA LEU A 13 -15.46 -8.27 -11.88
C LEU A 13 -15.37 -9.80 -11.79
N GLN A 14 -15.26 -10.35 -10.57
CA GLN A 14 -15.22 -11.81 -10.38
C GLN A 14 -16.52 -12.48 -10.84
N LEU A 15 -17.67 -11.85 -10.59
CA LEU A 15 -18.96 -12.33 -11.08
C LEU A 15 -19.02 -12.30 -12.61
N LEU A 16 -18.57 -11.22 -13.25
CA LEU A 16 -18.52 -11.13 -14.71
C LEU A 16 -17.58 -12.18 -15.31
N ALA A 17 -16.43 -12.43 -14.69
CA ALA A 17 -15.51 -13.48 -15.10
C ALA A 17 -16.13 -14.88 -14.99
N TRP A 18 -16.81 -15.16 -13.87
CA TRP A 18 -17.54 -16.41 -13.67
C TRP A 18 -18.65 -16.62 -14.71
N LEU A 19 -19.33 -15.54 -15.09
CA LEU A 19 -20.33 -15.54 -16.17
C LEU A 19 -19.72 -15.53 -17.58
N HIS A 20 -18.39 -15.59 -17.73
CA HIS A 20 -17.68 -15.49 -19.01
C HIS A 20 -17.98 -14.19 -19.80
N LEU A 21 -18.34 -13.12 -19.08
CA LEU A 21 -18.61 -11.78 -19.62
C LEU A 21 -17.40 -10.85 -19.50
N ALA A 22 -16.37 -11.25 -18.76
CA ALA A 22 -15.07 -10.58 -18.71
C ALA A 22 -14.02 -11.53 -19.31
N GLY A 23 -13.19 -11.00 -20.22
CA GLY A 23 -12.03 -11.72 -20.74
C GLY A 23 -10.94 -11.87 -19.69
N GLU A 24 -9.80 -12.44 -20.09
CA GLU A 24 -8.61 -12.53 -19.25
C GLU A 24 -7.44 -11.80 -19.90
N VAL A 25 -6.60 -11.18 -19.07
CA VAL A 25 -5.32 -10.59 -19.46
C VAL A 25 -4.28 -11.07 -18.46
N ASP A 26 -3.18 -11.64 -18.96
CA ASP A 26 -2.05 -12.11 -18.14
C ASP A 26 -2.46 -13.03 -16.97
N GLY A 27 -3.47 -13.89 -17.19
CA GLY A 27 -3.96 -14.86 -16.19
C GLY A 27 -4.87 -14.28 -15.11
N GLN A 28 -5.38 -13.06 -15.28
CA GLN A 28 -6.34 -12.43 -14.36
C GLN A 28 -7.56 -11.86 -15.12
N PRO A 29 -8.76 -11.86 -14.51
CA PRO A 29 -9.94 -11.25 -15.11
C PRO A 29 -9.72 -9.81 -15.55
N ALA A 30 -10.11 -9.51 -16.79
CA ALA A 30 -9.95 -8.20 -17.40
C ALA A 30 -11.19 -7.32 -17.12
N TRP A 31 -10.98 -6.12 -16.59
CA TRP A 31 -12.05 -5.15 -16.40
C TRP A 31 -12.65 -4.74 -17.76
N PRO A 32 -13.94 -4.98 -18.03
CA PRO A 32 -14.49 -4.85 -19.38
C PRO A 32 -14.96 -3.43 -19.73
N PHE A 33 -14.94 -2.49 -18.78
CA PHE A 33 -15.48 -1.14 -18.97
C PHE A 33 -14.36 -0.09 -19.07
N ALA A 34 -14.58 0.97 -19.86
CA ALA A 34 -13.62 2.06 -19.99
C ALA A 34 -13.48 2.94 -18.73
N LEU A 35 -14.46 2.86 -17.83
CA LEU A 35 -14.52 3.63 -16.59
C LEU A 35 -14.63 2.70 -15.38
N ARG A 36 -14.12 3.18 -14.25
CA ARG A 36 -14.34 2.61 -12.91
C ARG A 36 -14.71 3.72 -11.95
N LEU A 37 -15.28 3.36 -10.80
CA LEU A 37 -15.50 4.33 -9.74
C LEU A 37 -14.16 4.73 -9.09
N SER A 38 -13.96 6.04 -8.95
CA SER A 38 -12.78 6.67 -8.38
C SER A 38 -12.88 6.73 -6.86
N GLY A 39 -12.65 5.59 -6.21
CA GLY A 39 -12.65 5.50 -4.75
C GLY A 39 -11.56 6.34 -4.12
N GLU A 40 -10.45 6.49 -4.84
CA GLU A 40 -9.31 7.28 -4.46
C GLU A 40 -9.60 8.78 -4.32
N VAL A 41 -10.35 9.36 -5.25
CA VAL A 41 -10.70 10.78 -5.21
C VAL A 41 -11.71 11.04 -4.10
N MET A 42 -12.72 10.18 -3.96
CA MET A 42 -13.72 10.29 -2.88
C MET A 42 -13.14 10.05 -1.48
N LEU A 43 -11.99 9.36 -1.37
CA LEU A 43 -11.23 9.24 -0.13
C LEU A 43 -10.53 10.53 0.25
N ILE A 44 -9.94 11.20 -0.74
CA ILE A 44 -9.20 12.45 -0.54
C ILE A 44 -10.19 13.60 -0.31
N ASP A 45 -11.27 13.66 -1.08
CA ASP A 45 -12.29 14.69 -0.99
C ASP A 45 -13.64 14.13 -0.47
N ARG A 46 -13.85 14.29 0.83
CA ARG A 46 -15.11 13.89 1.49
C ARG A 46 -16.32 14.72 1.04
N SER A 47 -16.14 15.86 0.38
CA SER A 47 -17.26 16.62 -0.18
C SER A 47 -17.90 15.89 -1.35
N VAL A 48 -17.09 15.31 -2.24
CA VAL A 48 -17.54 14.48 -3.38
C VAL A 48 -18.31 13.27 -2.88
N ALA A 49 -17.79 12.59 -1.85
CA ALA A 49 -18.46 11.45 -1.24
C ALA A 49 -19.84 11.80 -0.66
N ARG A 50 -19.95 12.96 0.02
CA ARG A 50 -21.22 13.46 0.58
C ARG A 50 -22.21 13.85 -0.52
N ALA A 51 -21.74 14.52 -1.57
CA ALA A 51 -22.57 14.86 -2.72
C ALA A 51 -23.11 13.60 -3.41
N LEU A 52 -22.28 12.57 -3.60
CA LEU A 52 -22.71 11.29 -4.15
C LEU A 52 -23.77 10.59 -3.28
N LEU A 53 -23.57 10.54 -1.96
CA LEU A 53 -24.55 9.96 -1.05
C LEU A 53 -25.87 10.73 -1.05
N ALA A 54 -25.81 12.06 -1.07
CA ALA A 54 -27.00 12.90 -1.20
C ALA A 54 -27.72 12.60 -2.52
N ALA A 55 -26.99 12.54 -3.63
CA ALA A 55 -27.56 12.24 -4.95
C ALA A 55 -28.24 10.87 -5.01
N LEU A 56 -27.64 9.84 -4.41
CA LEU A 56 -28.25 8.52 -4.28
C LEU A 56 -29.53 8.58 -3.44
N GLY A 57 -29.53 9.31 -2.32
CA GLY A 57 -30.69 9.49 -1.46
C GLY A 57 -31.86 10.20 -2.16
N TYR A 58 -31.57 11.32 -2.84
CA TYR A 58 -32.56 12.05 -3.64
C TYR A 58 -33.12 11.20 -4.78
N THR A 59 -32.26 10.42 -5.46
CA THR A 59 -32.70 9.50 -6.52
C THR A 59 -33.61 8.41 -5.98
N ALA A 60 -33.27 7.80 -4.83
CA ALA A 60 -34.11 6.79 -4.20
C ALA A 60 -35.49 7.36 -3.79
N ALA A 61 -35.52 8.55 -3.21
CA ALA A 61 -36.76 9.24 -2.87
C ALA A 61 -37.60 9.58 -4.12
N ALA A 62 -36.97 10.04 -5.21
CA ALA A 62 -37.66 10.30 -6.47
C ALA A 62 -38.27 9.02 -7.07
N LEU A 63 -37.55 7.89 -7.02
CA LEU A 63 -38.04 6.58 -7.46
C LEU A 63 -39.23 6.10 -6.61
N LEU A 64 -39.18 6.29 -5.29
CA LEU A 64 -40.30 5.97 -4.40
C LEU A 64 -41.53 6.85 -4.70
N LEU A 65 -41.35 8.15 -4.92
CA LEU A 65 -42.43 9.05 -5.32
C LEU A 65 -43.04 8.67 -6.67
N ALA A 66 -42.20 8.29 -7.64
CA ALA A 66 -42.65 7.79 -8.93
C ALA A 66 -43.45 6.48 -8.79
N LEU A 67 -42.98 5.54 -7.95
CA LEU A 67 -43.70 4.30 -7.66
C LEU A 67 -45.06 4.58 -6.99
N LEU A 68 -45.09 5.47 -6.00
CA LEU A 68 -46.33 5.92 -5.36
C LEU A 68 -47.30 6.59 -6.35
N ALA A 69 -46.78 7.39 -7.29
CA ALA A 69 -47.57 8.00 -8.36
C ALA A 69 -48.23 6.97 -9.28
N LEU A 70 -47.58 5.83 -9.51
CA LEU A 70 -48.15 4.71 -10.27
C LEU A 70 -49.29 4.01 -9.51
N LEU A 71 -49.17 3.91 -8.19
CA LEU A 71 -50.17 3.28 -7.32
C LEU A 71 -51.37 4.19 -7.02
N TRP A 72 -51.16 5.51 -6.94
CA TRP A 72 -52.18 6.47 -6.53
C TRP A 72 -52.64 7.39 -7.66
N ARG A 73 -53.61 6.90 -8.46
CA ARG A 73 -54.11 7.58 -9.68
C ARG A 73 -54.53 9.05 -9.46
N ARG A 74 -55.06 9.40 -8.29
CA ARG A 74 -55.51 10.78 -7.97
C ARG A 74 -54.37 11.76 -7.68
N ALA A 75 -53.22 11.28 -7.20
CA ALA A 75 -52.06 12.10 -6.86
C ALA A 75 -50.91 11.99 -7.88
N ARG A 76 -51.17 11.39 -9.05
CA ARG A 76 -50.14 10.99 -10.01
C ARG A 76 -49.30 12.17 -10.54
N VAL A 77 -49.96 13.23 -11.01
CA VAL A 77 -49.30 14.41 -11.58
C VAL A 77 -48.43 15.15 -10.54
N PRO A 78 -48.93 15.50 -9.33
CA PRO A 78 -48.10 16.19 -8.35
C PRO A 78 -46.94 15.33 -7.83
N LEU A 79 -47.12 14.01 -7.69
CA LEU A 79 -46.03 13.12 -7.26
C LEU A 79 -44.93 12.99 -8.33
N PHE A 80 -45.28 12.92 -9.62
CA PHE A 80 -44.27 12.95 -10.68
C PHE A 80 -43.58 14.31 -10.78
N ALA A 81 -44.31 15.41 -10.63
CA ALA A 81 -43.73 16.76 -10.61
C ALA A 81 -42.74 16.92 -9.44
N LEU A 82 -43.09 16.40 -8.26
CA LEU A 82 -42.20 16.41 -7.10
C LEU A 82 -40.97 15.53 -7.30
N ALA A 83 -41.13 14.32 -7.88
CA ALA A 83 -39.99 13.45 -8.21
C ALA A 83 -39.04 14.12 -9.20
N ALA A 84 -39.57 14.78 -10.24
CA ALA A 84 -38.77 15.54 -11.21
C ALA A 84 -38.06 16.74 -10.56
N ALA A 85 -38.77 17.52 -9.74
CA ALA A 85 -38.18 18.64 -9.00
C ALA A 85 -37.05 18.17 -8.08
N LEU A 86 -37.22 17.01 -7.43
CA LEU A 86 -36.21 16.43 -6.56
C LEU A 86 -34.92 16.07 -7.33
N LEU A 87 -35.06 15.47 -8.52
CA LEU A 87 -33.91 15.15 -9.38
C LEU A 87 -33.24 16.41 -9.95
N LEU A 88 -34.00 17.45 -10.30
CA LEU A 88 -33.45 18.73 -10.76
C LEU A 88 -32.65 19.46 -9.67
N LEU A 89 -33.13 19.41 -8.42
CA LEU A 89 -32.49 20.06 -7.27
C LEU A 89 -31.41 19.20 -6.60
N THR A 90 -31.14 18.01 -7.13
CA THR A 90 -30.14 17.09 -6.58
C THR A 90 -28.72 17.68 -6.78
N PRO A 91 -27.87 17.71 -5.74
CA PRO A 91 -26.49 18.15 -5.86
C PRO A 91 -25.64 17.06 -6.54
N TRP A 92 -25.71 16.95 -7.86
CA TRP A 92 -24.95 15.98 -8.63
C TRP A 92 -23.44 16.24 -8.51
N PRO A 93 -22.64 15.25 -8.06
CA PRO A 93 -21.19 15.39 -8.06
C PRO A 93 -20.64 15.43 -9.49
N ASP A 94 -19.49 16.07 -9.68
CA ASP A 94 -18.77 16.04 -10.94
C ASP A 94 -18.43 14.60 -11.34
N ALA A 95 -18.84 14.18 -12.53
CA ALA A 95 -18.65 12.81 -13.01
C ALA A 95 -17.16 12.43 -13.10
N GLY A 96 -16.27 13.39 -13.38
CA GLY A 96 -14.82 13.20 -13.42
C GLY A 96 -14.18 13.04 -12.03
N LEU A 97 -14.90 13.37 -10.96
CA LEU A 97 -14.46 13.12 -9.59
C LEU A 97 -15.01 11.79 -9.03
N VAL A 98 -16.10 11.29 -9.59
CA VAL A 98 -16.72 10.01 -9.19
C VAL A 98 -16.19 8.84 -10.03
N THR A 99 -15.79 9.09 -11.27
CA THR A 99 -15.26 8.06 -12.17
C THR A 99 -13.80 8.35 -12.56
N ALA A 100 -13.07 7.29 -12.89
CA ALA A 100 -11.72 7.36 -13.42
C ALA A 100 -11.60 6.46 -14.66
N PRO A 101 -10.74 6.79 -15.62
CA PRO A 101 -10.37 5.88 -16.69
C PRO A 101 -9.88 4.55 -16.10
N ALA A 102 -10.38 3.45 -16.65
CA ALA A 102 -9.99 2.11 -16.28
C ALA A 102 -9.24 1.43 -17.42
N HIS A 103 -8.42 0.47 -17.06
CA HIS A 103 -7.71 -0.42 -17.94
C HIS A 103 -8.16 -1.86 -17.66
N PRO A 104 -8.02 -2.78 -18.63
CA PRO A 104 -8.27 -4.21 -18.41
C PRO A 104 -7.62 -4.76 -17.15
N THR A 105 -6.44 -4.23 -16.79
CA THR A 105 -5.65 -4.68 -15.65
C THR A 105 -5.89 -3.88 -14.37
N SER A 106 -6.80 -2.89 -14.32
CA SER A 106 -6.96 -1.96 -13.17
C SER A 106 -7.09 -2.64 -11.81
N PHE A 107 -7.75 -3.80 -11.77
CA PHE A 107 -7.97 -4.58 -10.55
C PHE A 107 -7.01 -5.76 -10.36
N HIS A 108 -6.00 -5.88 -11.24
CA HIS A 108 -4.99 -6.92 -11.10
C HIS A 108 -4.09 -6.67 -9.88
N VAL A 109 -3.53 -7.77 -9.39
CA VAL A 109 -2.59 -7.80 -8.27
C VAL A 109 -1.34 -8.59 -8.64
N SER A 110 -0.23 -8.33 -7.95
CA SER A 110 0.99 -9.10 -8.12
C SER A 110 0.74 -10.56 -7.70
N PRO A 111 1.02 -11.55 -8.57
CA PRO A 111 0.88 -12.96 -8.23
C PRO A 111 1.95 -13.45 -7.24
N ALA A 112 3.11 -12.78 -7.19
CA ALA A 112 4.24 -13.16 -6.34
C ALA A 112 4.15 -12.61 -4.90
N ALA A 113 3.03 -11.93 -4.57
CA ALA A 113 2.91 -11.05 -3.41
C ALA A 113 4.06 -10.02 -3.33
N PHE A 114 4.02 -9.14 -2.32
CA PHE A 114 5.16 -8.25 -2.05
C PHE A 114 6.28 -9.07 -1.39
N SER A 115 7.11 -9.76 -2.17
CA SER A 115 8.16 -10.67 -1.69
C SER A 115 9.56 -10.12 -1.87
N ALA A 116 10.50 -10.58 -1.04
CA ALA A 116 11.90 -10.19 -1.12
C ALA A 116 12.51 -10.51 -2.50
N ALA A 117 12.24 -11.70 -3.02
CA ALA A 117 12.69 -12.11 -4.36
C ALA A 117 12.11 -11.20 -5.46
N SER A 118 10.82 -10.82 -5.37
CA SER A 118 10.18 -9.90 -6.32
C SER A 118 10.85 -8.51 -6.29
N ILE A 119 11.10 -7.95 -5.12
CA ILE A 119 11.77 -6.65 -4.94
C ILE A 119 13.17 -6.67 -5.56
N VAL A 120 13.98 -7.71 -5.28
CA VAL A 120 15.35 -7.79 -5.79
C VAL A 120 15.38 -8.07 -7.29
N ARG A 121 14.45 -8.87 -7.81
CA ARG A 121 14.27 -9.03 -9.26
C ARG A 121 13.95 -7.69 -9.92
N GLY A 122 13.00 -6.94 -9.35
CA GLY A 122 12.59 -5.62 -9.80
C GLY A 122 13.73 -4.60 -9.79
N GLU A 123 14.58 -4.61 -8.76
CA GLU A 123 15.76 -3.76 -8.67
C GLU A 123 16.67 -3.93 -9.89
N ARG A 124 17.01 -5.18 -10.21
CA ARG A 124 17.92 -5.49 -11.34
C ARG A 124 17.35 -4.99 -12.66
N ILE A 125 16.04 -5.09 -12.85
CA ILE A 125 15.36 -4.61 -14.06
C ILE A 125 15.35 -3.08 -14.09
N TYR A 126 14.99 -2.44 -12.98
CA TYR A 126 14.90 -0.99 -12.88
C TYR A 126 16.24 -0.33 -13.21
N GLN A 127 17.34 -0.88 -12.68
CA GLN A 127 18.70 -0.43 -12.98
C GLN A 127 19.05 -0.51 -14.47
N ARG A 128 18.51 -1.49 -15.21
CA ARG A 128 18.79 -1.64 -16.65
C ARG A 128 17.87 -0.82 -17.54
N GLN A 129 16.61 -0.66 -17.16
CA GLN A 129 15.55 -0.18 -18.06
C GLN A 129 14.97 1.19 -17.67
N CYS A 130 14.97 1.55 -16.39
CA CYS A 130 14.17 2.66 -15.86
C CYS A 130 15.03 3.82 -15.34
N ILE A 131 16.22 3.50 -14.80
CA ILE A 131 17.07 4.45 -14.06
C ILE A 131 17.49 5.66 -14.90
N ALA A 132 17.67 5.49 -16.21
CA ALA A 132 18.18 6.55 -17.09
C ALA A 132 17.24 7.76 -17.13
N CYS A 133 15.92 7.54 -17.04
CA CYS A 133 14.93 8.60 -16.95
C CYS A 133 14.48 8.83 -15.49
N HIS A 134 14.14 7.78 -14.75
CA HIS A 134 13.53 7.93 -13.43
C HIS A 134 14.53 8.17 -12.28
N GLY A 135 15.83 7.96 -12.49
CA GLY A 135 16.86 8.10 -11.46
C GLY A 135 16.88 6.95 -10.45
N ALA A 136 17.98 6.80 -9.70
CA ALA A 136 18.12 5.76 -8.69
C ALA A 136 17.11 5.92 -7.53
N ASP A 137 16.81 7.17 -7.18
CA ASP A 137 15.87 7.58 -6.13
C ASP A 137 14.41 7.66 -6.61
N GLY A 138 14.17 7.37 -7.90
CA GLY A 138 12.86 7.46 -8.53
C GLY A 138 12.32 8.88 -8.68
N LYS A 139 13.11 9.93 -8.39
CA LYS A 139 12.62 11.32 -8.42
C LYS A 139 12.48 11.90 -9.82
N GLY A 140 13.08 11.26 -10.83
CA GLY A 140 13.03 11.73 -12.22
C GLY A 140 13.93 12.94 -12.51
N ASN A 141 14.92 13.23 -11.65
CA ASN A 141 15.82 14.38 -11.80
C ASN A 141 17.10 14.04 -12.58
N THR A 142 16.95 13.32 -13.70
CA THR A 142 18.08 12.91 -14.56
C THR A 142 18.24 13.87 -15.74
N PRO A 143 19.45 14.02 -16.33
CA PRO A 143 19.62 14.81 -17.55
C PRO A 143 18.69 14.37 -18.68
N GLN A 144 18.45 13.06 -18.81
CA GLN A 144 17.54 12.53 -19.83
C GLN A 144 16.08 12.89 -19.53
N ALA A 145 15.64 12.81 -18.28
CA ALA A 145 14.29 13.22 -17.90
C ALA A 145 14.04 14.71 -18.13
N LEU A 146 15.02 15.56 -17.82
CA LEU A 146 14.92 17.01 -18.01
C LEU A 146 14.91 17.42 -19.50
N ALA A 147 15.38 16.54 -20.38
CA ALA A 147 15.30 16.73 -21.83
C ALA A 147 13.96 16.28 -22.45
N LEU A 148 13.09 15.60 -21.69
CA LEU A 148 11.78 15.17 -22.19
C LEU A 148 10.78 16.33 -22.18
N PRO A 149 9.86 16.42 -23.15
CA PRO A 149 8.79 17.43 -23.15
C PRO A 149 7.89 17.36 -21.91
N VAL A 150 7.75 16.17 -21.31
CA VAL A 150 7.04 15.95 -20.06
C VAL A 150 7.97 15.13 -19.16
N ALA A 151 8.36 15.72 -18.03
CA ALA A 151 9.19 15.04 -17.06
C ALA A 151 8.50 13.78 -16.51
N PRO A 152 9.23 12.68 -16.28
CA PRO A 152 8.68 11.50 -15.63
C PRO A 152 8.16 11.86 -14.22
N PRO A 153 7.07 11.23 -13.76
CA PRO A 153 6.57 11.45 -12.42
C PRO A 153 7.59 11.00 -11.37
N ASN A 154 7.63 11.70 -10.23
CA ASN A 154 8.36 11.27 -9.06
C ASN A 154 7.72 9.99 -8.48
N LEU A 155 8.43 8.87 -8.64
CA LEU A 155 8.01 7.53 -8.19
C LEU A 155 8.23 7.30 -6.69
N SER A 156 9.08 8.08 -6.01
CA SER A 156 9.20 8.06 -4.55
C SER A 156 8.15 8.91 -3.83
N SER A 157 7.32 9.65 -4.58
CA SER A 157 6.23 10.46 -4.04
C SER A 157 4.95 9.67 -3.76
N GLY A 158 4.00 10.30 -3.07
CA GLY A 158 2.66 9.75 -2.86
C GLY A 158 1.85 9.49 -4.15
N LEU A 159 2.32 9.88 -5.33
CA LEU A 159 1.63 9.55 -6.59
C LEU A 159 1.65 8.05 -6.90
N LEU A 160 2.73 7.34 -6.55
CA LEU A 160 2.84 5.90 -6.74
C LEU A 160 1.73 5.16 -5.96
N TRP A 161 1.47 5.59 -4.73
CA TRP A 161 0.51 4.97 -3.82
C TRP A 161 -0.95 5.34 -4.10
N ARG A 162 -1.19 6.47 -4.78
CA ARG A 162 -2.52 6.93 -5.20
C ARG A 162 -2.99 6.35 -6.53
N ARG A 163 -2.28 5.35 -7.08
CA ARG A 163 -2.69 4.62 -8.27
C ARG A 163 -2.91 3.16 -7.94
N GLN A 164 -3.83 2.53 -8.65
CA GLN A 164 -3.97 1.09 -8.59
C GLN A 164 -2.71 0.45 -9.21
N ASP A 165 -2.15 -0.56 -8.55
CA ASP A 165 -0.99 -1.28 -9.12
C ASP A 165 -1.29 -1.82 -10.53
N GLY A 166 -2.54 -2.23 -10.78
CA GLY A 166 -3.01 -2.66 -12.08
C GLY A 166 -2.96 -1.59 -13.17
N ASP A 167 -3.17 -0.32 -12.81
CA ASP A 167 -3.04 0.83 -13.72
C ASP A 167 -1.55 1.17 -13.98
N ILE A 168 -0.69 0.98 -12.96
CA ILE A 168 0.76 1.11 -13.10
C ILE A 168 1.28 0.01 -14.03
N TYR A 169 0.84 -1.23 -13.80
CA TYR A 169 1.13 -2.38 -14.64
C TYR A 169 0.72 -2.15 -16.09
N TRP A 170 -0.50 -1.65 -16.34
CA TRP A 170 -0.93 -1.27 -17.68
C TRP A 170 0.02 -0.28 -18.34
N SER A 171 0.38 0.77 -17.60
CA SER A 171 1.26 1.84 -18.08
C SER A 171 2.66 1.31 -18.40
N LEU A 172 3.21 0.38 -17.59
CA LEU A 172 4.49 -0.27 -17.85
C LEU A 172 4.44 -1.11 -19.13
N ARG A 173 3.41 -1.94 -19.28
CA ARG A 173 3.27 -2.83 -20.44
C ARG A 173 3.03 -2.04 -21.74
N HIS A 174 2.17 -1.03 -21.71
CA HIS A 174 1.67 -0.34 -22.92
C HIS A 174 2.26 1.07 -23.16
N GLY A 175 3.06 1.58 -22.22
CA GLY A 175 3.57 2.95 -22.28
C GLY A 175 2.51 3.99 -21.87
N LYS A 176 2.97 5.23 -21.67
CA LYS A 176 2.09 6.35 -21.32
C LYS A 176 2.78 7.69 -21.59
N GLY A 177 2.15 8.55 -22.39
CA GLY A 177 2.72 9.84 -22.77
C GLY A 177 4.06 9.64 -23.49
N GLY A 178 5.15 10.16 -22.91
CA GLY A 178 6.51 9.96 -23.42
C GLY A 178 7.20 8.67 -22.95
N MET A 179 6.58 7.87 -22.08
CA MET A 179 7.16 6.60 -21.61
C MET A 179 6.88 5.47 -22.61
N PRO A 180 7.90 4.74 -23.10
CA PRO A 180 7.71 3.65 -24.05
C PRO A 180 7.01 2.45 -23.40
N ALA A 181 6.45 1.59 -24.25
CA ALA A 181 5.90 0.30 -23.86
C ALA A 181 7.05 -0.70 -23.57
N PHE A 182 6.84 -1.56 -22.56
CA PHE A 182 7.80 -2.61 -22.18
C PHE A 182 7.24 -4.03 -22.34
N ALA A 183 6.03 -4.20 -22.88
CA ALA A 183 5.43 -5.53 -23.04
C ALA A 183 6.26 -6.52 -23.87
N ASP A 184 7.05 -6.03 -24.84
CA ASP A 184 7.92 -6.86 -25.68
C ASP A 184 9.30 -7.13 -25.03
N LYS A 185 9.61 -6.46 -23.91
CA LYS A 185 10.92 -6.52 -23.24
C LYS A 185 10.86 -7.19 -21.87
N LEU A 186 9.71 -7.16 -21.21
CA LEU A 186 9.51 -7.63 -19.85
C LEU A 186 8.35 -8.61 -19.81
N ASP A 187 8.57 -9.74 -19.14
CA ASP A 187 7.49 -10.68 -18.87
C ASP A 187 6.50 -10.12 -17.81
N VAL A 188 5.40 -10.84 -17.61
CA VAL A 188 4.35 -10.47 -16.64
C VAL A 188 4.93 -10.33 -15.24
N ALA A 189 5.76 -11.28 -14.82
CA ALA A 189 6.32 -11.30 -13.48
C ALA A 189 7.40 -10.21 -13.29
N ASP A 190 8.15 -9.85 -14.33
CA ASP A 190 9.14 -8.77 -14.34
C ASP A 190 8.45 -7.42 -14.14
N SER A 191 7.30 -7.25 -14.79
CA SER A 191 6.49 -6.04 -14.71
C SER A 191 5.92 -5.85 -13.30
N TRP A 192 5.46 -6.92 -12.64
CA TRP A 192 5.04 -6.88 -11.24
C TRP A 192 6.21 -6.67 -10.27
N ALA A 193 7.35 -7.34 -10.52
CA ALA A 193 8.57 -7.16 -9.73
C ALA A 193 9.07 -5.71 -9.74
N LEU A 194 8.98 -5.01 -10.88
CA LEU A 194 9.26 -3.58 -10.96
C LEU A 194 8.36 -2.76 -10.02
N ILE A 195 7.06 -3.08 -9.93
CA ILE A 195 6.14 -2.37 -9.04
C ILE A 195 6.50 -2.59 -7.58
N ASP A 196 6.83 -3.83 -7.20
CA ASP A 196 7.28 -4.14 -5.84
C ASP A 196 8.58 -3.42 -5.50
N TYR A 197 9.55 -3.41 -6.41
CA TYR A 197 10.77 -2.63 -6.25
C TYR A 197 10.51 -1.13 -6.12
N MET A 198 9.68 -0.52 -6.98
CA MET A 198 9.37 0.91 -6.92
C MET A 198 8.79 1.31 -5.56
N LYS A 199 7.91 0.47 -5.00
CA LYS A 199 7.33 0.66 -3.66
C LYS A 199 8.38 0.53 -2.54
N ALA A 200 9.25 -0.48 -2.62
CA ALA A 200 10.34 -0.67 -1.66
C ALA A 200 11.34 0.49 -1.72
N ASN A 201 11.75 0.91 -2.92
CA ASN A 201 12.67 2.02 -3.14
C ASN A 201 12.08 3.34 -2.65
N ALA A 202 10.80 3.60 -2.91
CA ALA A 202 10.09 4.78 -2.40
C ALA A 202 10.11 4.84 -0.86
N ALA A 203 10.00 3.69 -0.18
CA ALA A 203 10.09 3.62 1.29
C ALA A 203 11.51 3.97 1.77
N GLY A 204 12.55 3.44 1.13
CA GLY A 204 13.95 3.76 1.48
C GLY A 204 14.30 5.23 1.24
N VAL A 205 13.87 5.79 0.11
CA VAL A 205 14.03 7.23 -0.20
C VAL A 205 13.28 8.09 0.81
N GLY A 206 12.07 7.67 1.24
CA GLY A 206 11.31 8.35 2.29
C GLY A 206 12.09 8.46 3.60
N ILE A 207 12.74 7.39 4.06
CA ILE A 207 13.60 7.44 5.24
C ILE A 207 14.77 8.39 5.03
N ALA A 208 15.44 8.34 3.87
CA ALA A 208 16.57 9.20 3.58
C ALA A 208 16.18 10.70 3.56
N ASP A 209 14.99 11.02 3.04
CA ASP A 209 14.50 12.39 2.90
C ASP A 209 13.89 12.93 4.21
N THR A 210 13.10 12.15 4.93
CA THR A 210 12.27 12.62 6.06
C THR A 210 12.45 11.83 7.36
N GLY A 211 13.36 10.86 7.40
CA GLY A 211 13.59 9.99 8.57
C GLY A 211 12.41 9.07 8.91
N THR A 212 11.40 8.99 8.06
CA THR A 212 10.11 8.33 8.32
C THR A 212 9.62 7.59 7.08
N TRP A 213 8.64 6.70 7.25
CA TRP A 213 7.86 6.15 6.15
C TRP A 213 6.58 6.97 5.99
N PRO A 214 6.54 7.93 5.06
CA PRO A 214 5.32 8.72 4.82
C PRO A 214 4.18 7.87 4.26
N ARG A 215 4.49 6.64 3.83
CA ARG A 215 3.56 5.65 3.29
C ARG A 215 3.94 4.28 3.88
N PRO A 216 2.96 3.49 4.33
CA PRO A 216 3.18 2.16 4.86
C PRO A 216 3.73 1.27 3.76
N VAL A 217 4.75 0.51 4.14
CA VAL A 217 5.38 -0.50 3.31
C VAL A 217 5.15 -1.84 3.99
N ALA A 218 4.73 -2.84 3.22
CA ALA A 218 4.50 -4.17 3.76
C ALA A 218 5.83 -4.81 4.16
N LEU A 219 5.81 -5.65 5.18
CA LEU A 219 6.90 -6.59 5.43
C LEU A 219 6.99 -7.52 4.20
N PRO A 220 8.14 -7.59 3.51
CA PRO A 220 8.27 -8.48 2.37
C PRO A 220 8.12 -9.94 2.79
N ASP A 221 7.39 -10.71 1.99
CA ASP A 221 7.36 -12.15 2.15
C ASP A 221 8.75 -12.72 1.86
N MET A 222 9.25 -13.54 2.78
CA MET A 222 10.60 -14.10 2.71
C MET A 222 10.63 -15.51 3.29
N PRO A 223 11.49 -16.39 2.75
CA PRO A 223 11.61 -17.76 3.25
C PRO A 223 12.20 -17.78 4.66
N LEU A 224 11.72 -18.71 5.47
CA LEU A 224 12.10 -18.94 6.86
C LEU A 224 12.60 -20.37 7.04
N ALA A 225 13.60 -20.52 7.89
CA ALA A 225 14.01 -21.78 8.49
C ALA A 225 13.81 -21.66 10.00
N CYS A 226 12.84 -22.39 10.54
CA CYS A 226 12.48 -22.37 11.95
C CYS A 226 12.78 -23.72 12.61
N LEU A 227 13.12 -23.70 13.90
CA LEU A 227 13.37 -24.93 14.66
C LEU A 227 12.05 -25.59 15.13
N HIS A 228 11.12 -24.80 15.65
CA HIS A 228 9.87 -25.31 16.23
C HIS A 228 8.63 -24.88 15.45
N SER A 229 8.63 -23.66 14.91
CA SER A 229 7.52 -23.17 14.08
C SER A 229 7.44 -23.92 12.75
N GLY A 230 6.22 -24.26 12.32
CA GLY A 230 5.98 -24.85 10.99
C GLY A 230 5.96 -23.83 9.85
N ALA A 231 6.33 -22.58 10.11
CA ALA A 231 6.33 -21.52 9.11
C ALA A 231 7.54 -21.62 8.19
N ALA A 232 7.28 -21.66 6.88
CA ALA A 232 8.26 -21.61 5.82
C ALA A 232 8.42 -20.19 5.25
N HIS A 233 7.48 -19.28 5.50
CA HIS A 233 7.50 -17.91 4.98
C HIS A 233 6.87 -16.91 5.95
N THR A 234 7.37 -15.67 5.98
CA THR A 234 6.81 -14.60 6.84
C THR A 234 5.35 -14.28 6.55
N GLY A 235 4.89 -14.48 5.31
CA GLY A 235 3.50 -14.30 4.90
C GLY A 235 2.51 -15.23 5.61
N GLN A 236 2.97 -16.34 6.20
CA GLN A 236 2.13 -17.26 6.98
C GLN A 236 1.80 -16.71 8.38
N TRP A 237 2.46 -15.63 8.81
CA TRP A 237 2.25 -15.00 10.12
C TRP A 237 1.29 -13.81 10.10
N ARG A 238 0.42 -13.69 9.08
CA ARG A 238 -0.66 -12.68 9.09
C ARG A 238 -1.52 -12.86 10.35
N GLY A 239 -1.78 -11.75 11.05
CA GLY A 239 -2.44 -11.73 12.36
C GLY A 239 -1.46 -11.73 13.56
N GLN A 240 -0.18 -12.02 13.34
CA GLN A 240 0.89 -11.92 14.33
C GLN A 240 1.76 -10.69 14.05
N ARG A 241 2.40 -10.15 15.09
CA ARG A 241 3.45 -9.14 14.90
C ARG A 241 4.77 -9.83 14.59
N VAL A 242 5.54 -9.24 13.70
CA VAL A 242 6.82 -9.82 13.29
C VAL A 242 7.94 -8.84 13.64
N ARG A 243 8.97 -9.32 14.33
CA ARG A 243 10.21 -8.60 14.59
C ARG A 243 11.29 -9.16 13.70
N LEU A 244 11.89 -8.33 12.85
CA LEU A 244 13.10 -8.68 12.14
C LEU A 244 14.30 -8.18 12.94
N VAL A 245 15.29 -9.01 13.13
CA VAL A 245 16.58 -8.65 13.73
C VAL A 245 17.64 -8.90 12.66
N VAL A 246 18.45 -7.91 12.32
CA VAL A 246 19.49 -8.05 11.28
C VAL A 246 20.86 -8.10 11.95
N GLY A 247 21.58 -9.21 11.81
CA GLY A 247 22.99 -9.35 12.24
C GLY A 247 23.23 -9.23 13.77
N GLN A 248 23.71 -10.34 14.35
CA GLN A 248 24.11 -10.59 15.75
C GLN A 248 23.03 -10.51 16.84
N ASP A 249 22.95 -11.61 17.60
CA ASP A 249 22.22 -11.76 18.86
C ASP A 249 22.91 -10.95 19.98
N GLY A 250 22.50 -9.69 20.15
CA GLY A 250 22.98 -8.86 21.25
C GLY A 250 22.26 -9.17 22.58
N PRO A 251 22.89 -8.94 23.75
CA PRO A 251 22.22 -9.09 25.04
C PRO A 251 21.01 -8.15 25.13
N GLY A 252 19.81 -8.71 25.29
CA GLY A 252 18.52 -7.98 25.28
C GLY A 252 17.59 -8.32 24.12
N GLN A 253 18.04 -9.10 23.13
CA GLN A 253 17.25 -9.54 21.97
C GLN A 253 16.51 -10.88 22.20
N GLY A 254 16.03 -11.13 23.42
CA GLY A 254 15.25 -12.33 23.73
C GLY A 254 13.90 -12.35 22.99
N GLU A 255 13.33 -13.54 22.79
CA GLU A 255 11.97 -13.68 22.26
C GLU A 255 10.95 -13.00 23.18
N ASP A 256 10.01 -12.26 22.57
CA ASP A 256 8.86 -11.71 23.27
C ASP A 256 7.63 -12.52 22.85
N PRO A 257 6.83 -13.07 23.79
CA PRO A 257 5.69 -13.92 23.45
C PRO A 257 4.60 -13.21 22.64
N ARG A 258 4.67 -11.88 22.51
CA ARG A 258 3.74 -11.06 21.70
C ARG A 258 4.19 -10.92 20.25
N LEU A 259 5.40 -11.39 19.90
CA LEU A 259 6.05 -11.21 18.61
C LEU A 259 6.53 -12.56 18.05
N GLN A 260 6.63 -12.64 16.72
CA GLN A 260 7.39 -13.68 16.02
C GLN A 260 8.70 -13.06 15.53
N SER A 261 9.84 -13.55 16.00
CA SER A 261 11.13 -12.97 15.63
C SER A 261 11.77 -13.72 14.47
N VAL A 262 12.45 -13.00 13.59
CA VAL A 262 13.26 -13.56 12.50
C VAL A 262 14.65 -12.96 12.56
N LEU A 263 15.66 -13.83 12.64
CA LEU A 263 17.04 -13.40 12.44
C LEU A 263 17.37 -13.36 10.93
N LEU A 264 17.82 -12.22 10.45
CA LEU A 264 18.20 -11.99 9.06
C LEU A 264 19.73 -11.94 8.89
N GLY A 265 20.21 -12.67 7.88
CA GLY A 265 21.62 -12.59 7.47
C GLY A 265 22.62 -13.31 8.37
N ALA A 266 22.15 -14.17 9.27
CA ALA A 266 23.04 -15.05 10.04
C ALA A 266 23.65 -16.15 9.14
N PRO A 267 24.93 -16.53 9.35
CA PRO A 267 25.55 -17.62 8.61
C PRO A 267 24.86 -18.96 8.92
N ALA A 268 24.72 -19.80 7.91
CA ALA A 268 24.12 -21.13 8.08
C ALA A 268 24.97 -22.00 9.02
N GLY A 269 24.37 -22.51 10.10
CA GLY A 269 25.00 -23.48 11.00
C GLY A 269 25.51 -22.94 12.35
N GLU A 270 25.34 -21.65 12.65
CA GLU A 270 25.45 -21.16 14.04
C GLU A 270 24.09 -21.29 14.73
N ALA A 271 24.08 -21.76 15.98
CA ALA A 271 22.88 -21.76 16.80
C ALA A 271 22.33 -20.33 16.90
N VAL A 272 21.11 -20.09 16.43
CA VAL A 272 20.48 -18.76 16.35
C VAL A 272 19.90 -18.39 17.73
N GLY A 273 20.77 -18.17 18.71
CA GLY A 273 20.43 -17.60 20.01
C GLY A 273 19.10 -18.04 20.61
N ALA A 274 18.29 -17.05 20.98
CA ALA A 274 16.95 -17.22 21.56
C ALA A 274 15.81 -17.18 20.52
N ILE A 275 16.10 -16.91 19.22
CA ILE A 275 15.10 -16.66 18.18
C ILE A 275 14.84 -17.94 17.37
N ASP A 276 13.56 -18.34 17.24
CA ASP A 276 13.21 -19.64 16.64
C ASP A 276 13.44 -19.72 15.12
N CYS A 277 13.31 -18.59 14.43
CA CYS A 277 13.28 -18.54 12.97
C CYS A 277 14.38 -17.65 12.39
N ALA A 278 14.98 -18.07 11.28
CA ALA A 278 15.97 -17.29 10.54
C ALA A 278 15.69 -17.28 9.03
N SER A 279 16.15 -16.24 8.35
CA SER A 279 16.23 -16.20 6.88
C SER A 279 17.67 -15.96 6.45
N THR A 280 18.28 -16.98 5.84
CA THR A 280 19.63 -16.92 5.25
C THR A 280 19.62 -16.50 3.77
N ASN A 281 18.44 -16.23 3.21
CA ASN A 281 18.29 -15.86 1.82
C ASN A 281 18.81 -14.42 1.59
N ALA A 282 19.74 -14.29 0.63
CA ALA A 282 20.39 -13.01 0.30
C ALA A 282 19.40 -11.94 -0.20
N ASP A 283 18.33 -12.35 -0.89
CA ASP A 283 17.30 -11.42 -1.36
C ASP A 283 16.52 -10.83 -0.18
N SER A 284 16.34 -11.57 0.93
CA SER A 284 15.69 -11.07 2.15
C SER A 284 16.46 -9.88 2.73
N LEU A 285 17.77 -10.03 2.92
CA LEU A 285 18.63 -8.94 3.42
C LEU A 285 18.66 -7.76 2.44
N ARG A 286 18.74 -8.04 1.13
CA ARG A 286 18.75 -6.99 0.11
C ARG A 286 17.43 -6.22 0.05
N ALA A 287 16.28 -6.89 0.15
CA ALA A 287 14.98 -6.24 0.18
C ALA A 287 14.84 -5.31 1.38
N ILE A 288 15.30 -5.73 2.56
CA ILE A 288 15.33 -4.87 3.76
C ILE A 288 16.28 -3.68 3.58
N ALA A 289 17.43 -3.88 2.94
CA ALA A 289 18.35 -2.78 2.59
C ALA A 289 17.66 -1.70 1.73
N ILE A 290 16.91 -2.13 0.71
CA ILE A 290 16.15 -1.24 -0.18
C ILE A 290 15.07 -0.49 0.61
N ILE A 291 14.25 -1.20 1.39
CA ILE A 291 13.13 -0.61 2.15
C ILE A 291 13.60 0.40 3.21
N THR A 292 14.77 0.13 3.81
CA THR A 292 15.35 0.99 4.85
C THR A 292 16.27 2.09 4.31
N GLY A 293 16.57 2.08 3.01
CA GLY A 293 17.55 2.97 2.39
C GLY A 293 18.96 2.82 2.96
N THR A 294 19.27 1.66 3.56
CA THR A 294 20.53 1.42 4.29
C THR A 294 21.31 0.32 3.58
N ALA A 295 22.62 0.53 3.39
CA ALA A 295 23.47 -0.45 2.71
C ALA A 295 23.54 -1.77 3.52
N PRO A 296 23.60 -2.95 2.87
CA PRO A 296 23.54 -4.24 3.57
C PRO A 296 24.59 -4.43 4.67
N ASP A 297 25.80 -3.90 4.47
CA ASP A 297 26.92 -3.90 5.42
C ASP A 297 26.66 -3.06 6.68
N LYS A 298 25.71 -2.12 6.62
CA LYS A 298 25.32 -1.22 7.71
C LYS A 298 24.01 -1.61 8.38
N LEU A 299 23.39 -2.71 7.96
CA LEU A 299 22.13 -3.17 8.54
C LEU A 299 22.31 -3.94 9.86
N ALA A 300 23.51 -4.47 10.14
CA ALA A 300 23.76 -5.22 11.36
C ALA A 300 23.39 -4.40 12.62
N GLY A 301 22.71 -5.04 13.58
CA GLY A 301 22.12 -4.40 14.75
C GLY A 301 20.78 -3.69 14.52
N THR A 302 20.25 -3.67 13.30
CA THR A 302 18.94 -3.06 13.03
C THR A 302 17.82 -4.03 13.38
N GLU A 303 16.81 -3.53 14.09
CA GLU A 303 15.55 -4.25 14.29
C GLU A 303 14.40 -3.53 13.57
N LEU A 304 13.49 -4.30 12.97
CA LEU A 304 12.26 -3.78 12.38
C LEU A 304 11.06 -4.46 13.00
N LEU A 305 9.98 -3.71 13.19
CA LEU A 305 8.74 -4.23 13.74
C LEU A 305 7.60 -4.06 12.74
N ALA A 306 6.92 -5.16 12.45
CA ALA A 306 5.69 -5.21 11.66
C ALA A 306 4.47 -5.45 12.54
N ASP A 307 3.35 -4.81 12.20
CA ASP A 307 2.07 -5.04 12.86
C ASP A 307 1.37 -6.33 12.39
N ARG A 308 0.21 -6.62 13.00
CA ARG A 308 -0.58 -7.83 12.71
C ARG A 308 -1.13 -7.87 11.28
N ASP A 309 -1.27 -6.72 10.65
CA ASP A 309 -1.68 -6.59 9.26
C ASP A 309 -0.48 -6.70 8.31
N GLY A 310 0.73 -6.93 8.82
CA GLY A 310 1.96 -7.14 8.08
C GLY A 310 2.54 -5.85 7.47
N TRP A 311 2.26 -4.68 8.05
CA TRP A 311 2.90 -3.43 7.69
C TRP A 311 4.11 -3.18 8.57
N LEU A 312 5.21 -2.72 7.99
CA LEU A 312 6.36 -2.26 8.78
C LEU A 312 6.02 -0.92 9.44
N ARG A 313 6.32 -0.81 10.74
CA ARG A 313 5.88 0.31 11.59
C ARG A 313 7.01 1.05 12.29
N ALA A 314 8.05 0.32 12.72
CA ALA A 314 9.13 0.89 13.51
C ALA A 314 10.50 0.30 13.15
N ARG A 315 11.55 1.06 13.45
CA ARG A 315 12.95 0.65 13.30
C ARG A 315 13.78 1.10 14.49
N SER A 316 14.55 0.17 15.05
CA SER A 316 15.61 0.46 16.03
C SER A 316 16.98 0.21 15.38
N SER A 317 17.99 1.01 15.72
CA SER A 317 19.39 0.84 15.26
C SER A 317 20.30 0.24 16.34
N GLY A 318 19.72 -0.51 17.29
CA GLY A 318 20.39 -1.04 18.46
C GLY A 318 20.11 -0.18 19.69
N GLY A 319 19.33 -0.73 20.64
CA GLY A 319 18.90 -0.03 21.85
C GLY A 319 17.47 -0.40 22.25
N ALA A 320 17.05 0.08 23.43
CA ALA A 320 15.69 -0.14 23.92
C ALA A 320 14.67 0.60 23.05
N TRP A 321 13.59 -0.09 22.68
CA TRP A 321 12.49 0.47 21.92
C TRP A 321 11.81 1.65 22.61
N SER A 322 11.39 2.63 21.81
CA SER A 322 10.65 3.81 22.23
C SER A 322 9.62 4.20 21.17
N GLN A 323 8.71 5.13 21.51
CA GLN A 323 7.77 5.64 20.51
C GLN A 323 8.47 6.43 19.38
N ALA A 324 9.66 6.99 19.63
CA ALA A 324 10.43 7.71 18.63
C ALA A 324 10.85 6.81 17.45
N ASP A 325 10.93 5.51 17.68
CA ASP A 325 11.30 4.51 16.65
C ASP A 325 10.17 4.23 15.64
N MET A 326 8.95 4.75 15.86
CA MET A 326 7.86 4.65 14.88
C MET A 326 8.16 5.49 13.64
N LEU A 327 8.32 4.79 12.52
CA LEU A 327 8.55 5.37 11.19
C LEU A 327 7.25 5.67 10.44
N CYS A 328 6.19 4.87 10.64
CA CYS A 328 4.92 5.04 9.94
C CYS A 328 3.83 5.53 10.92
N ARG A 329 3.50 6.83 10.84
CA ARG A 329 2.51 7.53 11.68
C ARG A 329 1.42 8.20 10.85
N SER A 330 0.23 8.34 11.42
CA SER A 330 -0.80 9.21 10.86
C SER A 330 -0.39 10.70 10.95
N PRO A 331 -0.72 11.53 9.94
CA PRO A 331 -0.54 12.98 10.02
C PRO A 331 -1.23 13.63 11.23
N LEU A 332 -2.34 13.05 11.71
CA LEU A 332 -3.07 13.56 12.89
C LEU A 332 -2.29 13.37 14.20
N THR A 333 -1.54 12.27 14.33
CA THR A 333 -0.71 11.98 15.50
C THR A 333 0.65 12.71 15.44
N SER A 334 1.10 13.04 14.23
CA SER A 334 2.33 13.80 13.99
C SER A 334 2.25 15.26 14.49
N GLY A 335 1.07 15.89 14.42
CA GLY A 335 0.83 17.24 14.94
C GLY A 335 0.68 17.32 16.46
N ALA A 336 0.14 16.27 17.10
CA ALA A 336 0.01 16.20 18.55
C ALA A 336 1.36 16.01 19.25
N ALA A 337 2.27 15.20 18.68
CA ALA A 337 3.61 15.00 19.23
C ALA A 337 4.48 16.27 19.21
N ALA A 338 4.22 17.21 18.28
CA ALA A 338 4.89 18.52 18.25
C ALA A 338 4.36 19.50 19.32
N ALA A 339 3.15 19.27 19.83
CA ALA A 339 2.54 20.10 20.89
C ALA A 339 2.86 19.58 22.31
N ASP A 340 3.18 18.29 22.46
CA ASP A 340 3.44 17.65 23.76
C ASP A 340 4.93 17.68 24.20
N SER A 341 5.81 18.38 23.47
CA SER A 341 7.23 18.49 23.85
C SER A 341 7.50 19.36 25.11
N THR A 342 6.46 19.81 25.81
CA THR A 342 6.57 20.61 27.04
C THR A 342 6.16 19.89 28.33
N ALA A 343 5.75 18.61 28.26
CA ALA A 343 5.42 17.84 29.46
C ALA A 343 6.59 16.94 29.90
N ALA A 344 7.14 17.21 31.09
CA ALA A 344 8.19 16.41 31.70
C ALA A 344 7.71 14.96 31.97
N PRO A 345 8.53 13.93 31.73
CA PRO A 345 8.13 12.54 31.92
C PRO A 345 8.08 12.20 33.41
N SER A 346 6.91 11.81 33.89
CA SER A 346 6.72 11.22 35.22
C SER A 346 6.09 9.84 35.11
N ALA A 347 6.91 8.82 34.86
CA ALA A 347 6.72 7.42 35.28
C ALA A 347 7.98 6.59 34.91
N PRO A 348 8.47 5.70 35.79
CA PRO A 348 9.63 4.85 35.49
C PRO A 348 9.43 3.76 34.42
N ASP A 349 8.21 3.59 33.87
CA ASP A 349 7.87 2.54 32.89
C ASP A 349 7.38 3.07 31.53
N ALA A 350 7.64 4.34 31.20
CA ALA A 350 7.13 4.99 29.98
C ALA A 350 7.92 4.70 28.68
N GLY A 351 9.06 4.00 28.76
CA GLY A 351 9.90 3.62 27.61
C GLY A 351 9.94 2.11 27.43
N GLY A 352 9.85 1.62 26.18
CA GLY A 352 10.02 0.20 25.89
C GLY A 352 9.17 -0.32 24.74
N LEU A 353 9.36 -1.61 24.43
CA LEU A 353 8.62 -2.32 23.38
C LEU A 353 7.11 -2.31 23.63
N GLY A 354 6.67 -2.36 24.90
CA GLY A 354 5.25 -2.31 25.25
C GLY A 354 4.57 -1.00 24.87
N SER A 355 5.20 0.14 25.14
CA SER A 355 4.65 1.46 24.80
C SER A 355 4.68 1.73 23.30
N LEU A 356 5.69 1.22 22.60
CA LEU A 356 5.74 1.22 21.13
C LEU A 356 4.59 0.39 20.53
N ILE A 357 4.38 -0.83 21.01
CA ILE A 357 3.28 -1.70 20.55
C ILE A 357 1.93 -1.04 20.79
N ALA A 358 1.72 -0.43 21.97
CA ALA A 358 0.49 0.28 22.28
C ALA A 358 0.27 1.48 21.33
N ALA A 359 1.33 2.23 21.00
CA ALA A 359 1.25 3.33 20.05
C ALA A 359 0.92 2.85 18.62
N MET A 360 1.50 1.73 18.20
CA MET A 360 1.20 1.10 16.90
C MET A 360 -0.25 0.64 16.78
N ASP A 361 -0.81 0.08 17.86
CA ASP A 361 -2.20 -0.36 17.92
C ASP A 361 -3.19 0.82 17.99
N ALA A 362 -2.79 1.91 18.65
CA ALA A 362 -3.59 3.14 18.72
C ALA A 362 -3.63 3.90 17.39
N ASP A 363 -2.63 3.72 16.52
CA ASP A 363 -2.53 4.34 15.19
C ASP A 363 -2.48 3.27 14.08
N PRO A 364 -3.56 2.51 13.83
CA PRO A 364 -3.55 1.41 12.86
C PRO A 364 -3.44 1.92 11.42
N VAL A 365 -2.70 1.20 10.56
CA VAL A 365 -2.58 1.51 9.14
C VAL A 365 -3.89 1.24 8.40
N ARG A 366 -4.55 2.27 7.87
CA ARG A 366 -5.73 2.12 7.01
C ARG A 366 -5.31 2.30 5.55
N PHE A 367 -4.65 1.28 5.02
CA PHE A 367 -4.28 1.26 3.61
C PHE A 367 -5.51 0.96 2.73
N ILE A 368 -5.74 1.82 1.74
CA ILE A 368 -6.69 1.54 0.64
C ILE A 368 -5.92 1.65 -0.67
N LYS A 369 -5.95 0.58 -1.47
CA LYS A 369 -5.18 0.50 -2.72
C LYS A 369 -5.66 1.59 -3.69
N GLY A 370 -4.71 2.36 -4.23
CA GLY A 370 -4.97 3.55 -5.05
C GLY A 370 -5.50 4.76 -4.28
N GLY A 371 -5.80 4.64 -2.99
CA GLY A 371 -6.45 5.67 -2.20
C GLY A 371 -5.52 6.43 -1.26
N PHE A 372 -6.16 7.05 -0.28
CA PHE A 372 -5.48 7.69 0.83
C PHE A 372 -4.83 6.64 1.73
N VAL A 373 -3.68 7.00 2.30
CA VAL A 373 -2.95 6.10 3.20
C VAL A 373 -2.74 6.78 4.54
N HIS A 374 -3.64 6.48 5.47
CA HIS A 374 -3.50 6.42 6.94
C HIS A 374 -4.81 6.02 7.59
#